data_AF-A0A838JZ94-F1
#
_entry.id   AF-A0A838JZ94-F1
#
_cell.length_a   1.000
_cell.length_b   1.000
_cell.length_c   1.000
_cell.angle_alpha   90.00
_cell.angle_beta   90.00
_cell.angle_gamma   90.00
#
_symmetry.space_group_name_H-M   'P 1'
#
loop_
_entity.id
_entity.type
_entity.pdbx_description
1 polymer ?
#
loop_
_entity_poly.entity_id
_entity_poly.type
_entity_poly.pdbx_seq_one_letter_code
_entity_poly.pdbx_strand_id
1 'polypeptide(L)' 'MSPSALSFSCVLLTVGDRPVELRRAVSSVSAQRDVNVEIVVVVNGAADVRVDGATVVVLGRNVGIPAGRNVGIAATTGA' A
#
# COMPACT_ATOMS: atom_id res chain seq x y z
N MET A 1 -22.65 -11.71 -19.11
CA MET A 1 -22.05 -11.22 -17.85
C MET A 1 -20.57 -11.52 -17.92
N SER A 2 -19.73 -10.49 -18.00
CA SER A 2 -18.31 -10.70 -17.73
C SER A 2 -18.16 -11.13 -16.27
N PRO A 3 -17.25 -12.06 -15.93
CA PRO A 3 -16.99 -12.37 -14.52
C PRO A 3 -16.62 -11.08 -13.78
N SER A 4 -17.17 -10.87 -12.58
CA SER A 4 -16.73 -9.76 -11.72
C SER A 4 -15.24 -9.94 -11.45
N ALA A 5 -14.46 -8.88 -11.69
CA ALA A 5 -13.03 -8.87 -11.42
C ALA A 5 -12.78 -9.20 -9.95
N LEU A 6 -11.80 -10.06 -9.68
CA LEU A 6 -11.38 -10.37 -8.31
C LEU A 6 -10.82 -9.10 -7.67
N SER A 7 -11.12 -8.92 -6.39
CA SER A 7 -10.61 -7.78 -5.64
C SER A 7 -9.48 -8.21 -4.71
N PHE A 8 -8.46 -7.37 -4.59
CA PHE A 8 -7.31 -7.59 -3.72
C PHE A 8 -6.96 -6.31 -2.97
N SER A 9 -6.48 -6.46 -1.74
CA SER A 9 -5.83 -5.36 -1.01
C SER A 9 -4.31 -5.59 -0.99
N CYS A 10 -3.55 -4.59 -1.43
CA CYS A 10 -2.09 -4.62 -1.49
C CYS A 10 -1.50 -3.68 -0.44
N VAL A 11 -0.70 -4.23 0.47
CA VAL A 11 0.01 -3.47 1.51
C VAL A 11 1.47 -3.28 1.09
N LEU A 12 1.88 -2.02 0.88
CA LEU A 12 3.27 -1.63 0.65
C LEU A 12 3.85 -1.03 1.93
N LEU A 13 4.83 -1.72 2.53
CA LEU A 13 5.56 -1.22 3.70
C LEU A 13 6.83 -0.50 3.24
N THR A 14 7.06 0.72 3.73
CA THR A 14 8.25 1.53 3.42
C THR A 14 8.73 2.28 4.65
N VAL A 15 10.02 2.62 4.73
CA VAL A 15 10.52 3.60 5.71
C VAL A 15 10.56 5.03 5.14
N GLY A 16 10.24 5.20 3.85
CA GLY A 16 10.06 6.49 3.18
C GLY A 16 11.32 7.12 2.57
N ASP A 17 12.41 6.37 2.44
CA ASP A 17 13.71 6.85 1.93
C ASP A 17 13.90 6.64 0.41
N ARG A 18 12.92 6.03 -0.27
CA ARG A 18 12.97 5.64 -1.69
C ARG A 18 11.74 6.12 -2.48
N PRO A 19 11.58 7.43 -2.69
CA PRO A 19 10.34 8.00 -3.26
C PRO A 19 10.14 7.68 -4.74
N VAL A 20 11.20 7.39 -5.50
CA VAL A 20 11.08 7.01 -6.92
C VAL A 20 10.60 5.56 -7.03
N GLU A 21 11.20 4.67 -6.26
CA GLU A 21 10.88 3.25 -6.21
C GLU A 21 9.48 3.01 -5.64
N LEU A 22 9.10 3.76 -4.60
CA LEU A 22 7.75 3.68 -4.04
C LEU A 22 6.69 4.06 -5.07
N ARG A 23 6.89 5.18 -5.80
CA ARG A 23 5.98 5.57 -6.88
C ARG A 23 5.91 4.51 -7.97
N ARG A 24 7.05 3.97 -8.40
CA ARG A 24 7.10 2.86 -9.37
C ARG A 24 6.34 1.62 -8.89
N ALA A 25 6.47 1.27 -7.62
CA ALA A 25 5.77 0.13 -7.02
C ALA A 25 4.24 0.35 -7.02
N VAL A 26 3.77 1.54 -6.60
CA VAL A 26 2.34 1.88 -6.64
C VAL A 26 1.80 1.89 -8.07
N SER A 27 2.52 2.49 -9.02
CA SER A 27 2.13 2.46 -10.44
C SER A 27 2.06 1.03 -11.00
N SER A 28 2.99 0.16 -10.62
CA SER A 28 3.01 -1.24 -11.04
C SER A 28 1.77 -2.00 -10.53
N VAL A 29 1.42 -1.82 -9.26
CA VAL A 29 0.23 -2.44 -8.66
C VAL A 29 -1.06 -1.86 -9.23
N SER A 30 -1.09 -0.55 -9.51
CA SER A 30 -2.27 0.10 -10.12
C SER A 30 -2.51 -0.32 -11.58
N ALA A 31 -1.48 -0.81 -12.27
CA ALA A 31 -1.54 -1.22 -13.67
C ALA A 31 -1.96 -2.69 -13.86
N GLN A 32 -2.30 -3.41 -12.79
CA GLN A 32 -2.82 -4.78 -12.93
C GLN A 32 -4.14 -4.78 -13.71
N ARG A 33 -4.34 -5.82 -14.52
CA ARG A 33 -5.53 -5.98 -15.38
C ARG A 33 -6.42 -7.09 -14.85
N ASP A 34 -7.70 -6.99 -15.15
CA ASP A 34 -8.72 -7.99 -14.82
C ASP A 34 -8.95 -8.21 -13.31
N VAL A 35 -8.43 -7.30 -12.47
CA VAL A 35 -8.56 -7.28 -11.01
C VAL A 35 -8.82 -5.86 -10.52
N ASN A 36 -9.47 -5.73 -9.36
CA ASN A 36 -9.54 -4.47 -8.62
C ASN A 36 -8.51 -4.49 -7.50
N VAL A 37 -7.70 -3.45 -7.36
CA VAL A 37 -6.68 -3.40 -6.30
C VAL A 37 -6.85 -2.16 -5.44
N GLU A 38 -7.09 -2.39 -4.15
CA GLU A 38 -6.93 -1.39 -3.09
C GLU A 38 -5.45 -1.33 -2.70
N ILE A 39 -4.88 -0.12 -2.60
CA ILE A 39 -3.47 0.05 -2.25
C ILE A 39 -3.36 0.80 -0.92
N VAL A 40 -2.68 0.20 0.04
CA VAL A 40 -2.32 0.83 1.32
C VAL A 40 -0.81 0.93 1.43
N VAL A 41 -0.30 2.14 1.61
CA VAL A 41 1.11 2.40 1.88
C VAL A 41 1.29 2.67 3.37
N VAL A 42 2.08 1.85 4.03
CA VAL A 42 2.45 2.02 5.44
C VAL A 42 3.85 2.59 5.53
N VAL A 43 3.95 3.81 6.07
CA VAL A 43 5.22 4.46 6.39
C VAL A 43 5.64 4.03 7.79
N ASN A 44 6.56 3.08 7.84
CA ASN A 44 7.15 2.51 9.04
C ASN A 44 8.23 3.43 9.62
N GLY A 45 7.81 4.58 10.11
CA GLY A 45 8.66 5.68 10.53
C GLY A 45 7.88 6.99 10.49
N ALA A 46 8.61 8.10 10.37
CA ALA A 46 8.05 9.45 10.38
C ALA A 46 8.31 10.22 9.07
N ALA A 47 8.70 9.54 7.99
CA ALA A 47 8.94 10.19 6.71
C ALA A 47 7.63 10.79 6.14
N ASP A 48 7.73 12.00 5.57
CA ASP A 48 6.61 12.61 4.83
C ASP A 48 6.54 11.99 3.44
N VAL A 49 5.64 11.01 3.29
CA VAL A 49 5.40 10.30 2.03
C VAL A 49 4.04 10.69 1.48
N ARG A 50 4.04 11.15 0.22
CA ARG A 50 2.83 11.39 -0.57
C ARG A 50 2.89 10.58 -1.85
N VAL A 51 1.83 9.84 -2.12
CA VAL A 51 1.69 9.05 -3.35
C VAL A 51 0.22 8.97 -3.73
N ASP A 52 -0.06 9.17 -5.01
CA ASP A 52 -1.41 9.15 -5.54
C ASP A 52 -1.90 7.71 -5.72
N GLY A 53 -3.21 7.51 -5.62
CA GLY A 53 -3.84 6.19 -5.84
C GLY A 53 -3.63 5.18 -4.71
N ALA A 54 -3.18 5.62 -3.54
CA ALA A 54 -3.06 4.77 -2.35
C ALA A 54 -3.48 5.49 -1.08
N THR A 55 -4.01 4.74 -0.11
CA THR A 55 -4.21 5.19 1.27
C THR A 55 -2.87 5.16 1.99
N VAL A 56 -2.45 6.28 2.58
CA VAL A 56 -1.17 6.39 3.29
C VAL A 56 -1.38 6.37 4.80
N VAL A 57 -0.71 5.46 5.49
CA VAL A 57 -0.71 5.34 6.96
C VAL A 57 0.70 5.61 7.49
N VAL A 58 0.87 6.62 8.33
CA VAL A 58 2.17 6.98 8.93
C VAL A 58 2.22 6.54 10.39
N LEU A 59 3.22 5.74 10.77
CA LEU A 59 3.31 5.15 12.11
C LEU A 59 4.04 6.03 13.13
N GLY A 60 4.81 7.02 12.68
CA GLY A 60 5.63 7.90 13.53
C GLY A 60 6.89 7.25 14.10
N ARG A 61 7.01 5.91 14.05
CA ARG A 61 8.20 5.15 14.45
C ARG A 61 8.31 3.84 13.68
N ASN A 62 9.51 3.27 13.62
CA ASN A 62 9.70 1.94 13.07
C ASN A 62 9.25 0.88 14.09
N VAL A 63 8.21 0.11 13.75
CA VAL A 63 7.65 -0.97 14.59
C VAL A 63 8.08 -2.37 14.13
N GLY A 64 8.96 -2.45 13.14
CA GLY A 64 9.36 -3.70 12.49
C GLY A 64 8.39 -4.16 11.40
N ILE A 65 8.86 -5.06 10.53
CA ILE A 65 8.15 -5.50 9.33
C ILE A 65 6.82 -6.20 9.66
N PRO A 66 6.75 -7.17 10.60
CA PRO A 66 5.50 -7.87 10.89
C PRO A 66 4.40 -6.94 11.40
N ALA A 67 4.74 -6.07 12.38
CA ALA A 67 3.76 -5.14 12.95
C ALA A 67 3.31 -4.09 11.92
N GLY A 68 4.24 -3.56 11.12
CA GLY A 68 3.89 -2.62 10.05
C GLY A 68 2.95 -3.23 9.01
N ARG A 69 3.16 -4.49 8.62
CA ARG A 69 2.24 -5.23 7.74
C ARG A 69 0.87 -5.42 8.37
N ASN A 70 0.80 -5.77 9.65
CA ASN A 70 -0.47 -5.95 10.36
C ASN A 70 -1.27 -4.64 10.43
N VAL A 71 -0.61 -3.50 10.66
CA VAL A 71 -1.28 -2.19 10.58
C VAL A 71 -1.82 -1.94 9.17
N GLY A 72 -1.05 -2.28 8.14
CA GLY A 72 -1.51 -2.19 6.76
C GLY A 72 -2.76 -3.03 6.51
N ILE A 73 -2.77 -4.29 6.94
CA ILE A 73 -3.93 -5.19 6.84
C ILE A 73 -5.14 -4.61 7.58
N ALA A 74 -4.96 -4.04 8.78
CA ALA A 74 -6.06 -3.43 9.53
C ALA A 74 -6.63 -2.17 8.86
N ALA A 75 -5.89 -1.55 7.94
CA ALA A 75 -6.31 -0.38 7.18
C ALA A 75 -6.95 -0.72 5.83
N THR A 76 -6.96 -2.00 5.41
CA THR A 76 -7.65 -2.43 4.19
C THR A 76 -9.14 -2.64 4.45
N THR A 77 -9.96 -2.57 3.39
CA THR A 77 -11.40 -2.86 3.49
C THR A 77 -11.73 -4.34 3.35
N GLY A 78 -10.75 -5.20 3.07
CA GLY A 78 -10.94 -6.65 2.93
C GLY A 78 -11.75 -7.03 1.70
N ALA A 79 -11.31 -6.53 0.54
CA ALA A 79 -12.00 -6.69 -0.74
C ALA A 79 -12.24 -8.16 -1.16
#